data_AF-A0ABD1M6I9-F1
#
_entry.id   AF-A0ABD1M6I9-F1
#
_cell.length_a   1.000
_cell.length_b   1.000
_cell.length_c   1.000
_cell.angle_alpha   90.00
_cell.angle_beta   90.00
_cell.angle_gamma   90.00
#
_symmetry.space_group_name_H-M   'P 1'
#
loop_
_entity.id
_entity.type
_entity.pdbx_description
1 polymer ?
#
loop_
_entity_poly.entity_id
_entity_poly.type
_entity_poly.pdbx_seq_one_letter_code
_entity_poly.pdbx_strand_id
1 'polypeptide(L)'
;MFCSLLKTLNPEAFPIRVFLCSVLQNQSYCDLLPHRHRLYLTGSAMLALSRGLVSHLQRVAVDSPSPLRFLSSDAAIQTRVIDPRPGVMTPNSKRTGLIAVKCGMSALWDKWGARIPITVLWVDDNIVSQVKTPEKEGFCALQIGCGQKKDKHLTKPEVGHFRAQGVPLKRKLREFPVTEDALLPVGTSLNVRHFVPGQYVDITGITKGKGFQGGMKRHGFKGMPASHGASLSHRSIGSTGQRDTPGRVFKGKKMPGRMGGDQRTVKNVWVYKIDPARNLMWVKGQVPGATGNFVFIKDAVYEKPDISLLPFPTYFVPEDEDTDNLKPLVAELGDVDPFMVAD
;
A
#
# COMPACT_ATOMS: atom_id res chain seq x y z
N MET A 1 12.00 16.86 -62.32
CA MET A 1 13.06 17.87 -62.45
C MET A 1 13.22 18.56 -61.11
N PHE A 2 14.44 18.51 -60.52
CA PHE A 2 14.99 19.28 -59.38
C PHE A 2 14.14 19.35 -58.09
N CYS A 3 14.44 18.71 -56.95
CA CYS A 3 15.69 18.45 -56.20
C CYS A 3 16.42 19.71 -55.68
N SER A 4 16.06 20.14 -54.47
CA SER A 4 16.87 20.72 -53.38
C SER A 4 15.87 21.37 -52.40
N LEU A 5 15.82 21.08 -51.10
CA LEU A 5 16.84 21.30 -50.10
C LEU A 5 16.57 20.40 -48.90
N LEU A 6 17.53 19.54 -48.58
CA LEU A 6 17.71 18.95 -47.25
C LEU A 6 18.20 20.03 -46.28
N LYS A 7 17.56 20.13 -45.11
CA LYS A 7 18.25 20.41 -43.84
C LYS A 7 17.46 19.81 -42.67
N THR A 8 17.91 18.62 -42.33
CA THR A 8 17.82 17.88 -41.06
C THR A 8 17.61 18.75 -39.81
N LEU A 9 16.58 18.43 -39.02
CA LEU A 9 16.49 18.80 -37.60
C LEU A 9 16.01 17.58 -36.79
N ASN A 10 16.96 16.99 -36.05
CA ASN A 10 16.72 16.09 -34.92
C ASN A 10 16.06 16.86 -33.76
N PRO A 11 15.19 16.20 -32.98
CA PRO A 11 15.03 16.58 -31.58
C PRO A 11 15.23 15.37 -30.65
N GLU A 12 16.48 15.08 -30.32
CA GLU A 12 16.84 14.51 -29.02
C GLU A 12 17.48 15.61 -28.17
N ALA A 13 17.18 15.62 -26.87
CA ALA A 13 17.69 16.48 -25.79
C ALA A 13 16.69 17.51 -25.21
N PHE A 14 15.88 17.05 -24.25
CA PHE A 14 15.25 17.91 -23.24
C PHE A 14 15.88 17.63 -21.87
N PRO A 15 16.72 18.52 -21.31
CA PRO A 15 17.12 18.43 -19.91
C PRO A 15 16.17 19.28 -19.03
N ILE A 16 15.46 18.63 -18.12
CA ILE A 16 14.66 19.29 -17.08
C ILE A 16 15.60 19.80 -15.99
N ARG A 17 15.61 21.13 -15.81
CA ARG A 17 16.42 21.87 -14.82
C ARG A 17 16.11 21.44 -13.38
N VAL A 18 17.18 21.08 -12.68
CA VAL A 18 17.28 20.94 -11.22
C VAL A 18 17.37 22.35 -10.61
N PHE A 19 16.47 22.69 -9.68
CA PHE A 19 16.60 23.87 -8.83
C PHE A 19 17.29 23.45 -7.52
N LEU A 20 18.57 23.76 -7.41
CA LEU A 20 19.32 23.82 -6.15
C LEU A 20 19.68 25.30 -5.94
N CYS A 21 19.28 25.89 -4.81
CA CYS A 21 19.76 27.20 -4.40
C CYS A 21 20.16 27.11 -2.93
N SER A 22 21.47 27.15 -2.69
CA SER A 22 22.13 27.30 -1.40
C SER A 22 23.31 28.25 -1.59
N VAL A 23 23.77 28.83 -0.46
CA VAL A 23 24.95 29.71 -0.26
C VAL A 23 24.56 31.21 -0.29
N LEU A 24 24.39 31.91 0.84
CA LEU A 24 25.33 32.38 1.90
C LEU A 24 25.93 33.78 1.61
N GLN A 25 26.15 34.52 2.71
CA GLN A 25 26.85 35.82 2.89
C GLN A 25 26.02 37.08 2.52
N ASN A 26 25.95 38.15 3.32
CA ASN A 26 26.95 38.77 4.18
C ASN A 26 26.36 39.55 5.38
N GLN A 27 27.16 39.64 6.44
CA GLN A 27 27.02 40.51 7.63
C GLN A 27 27.46 41.95 7.34
N SER A 28 26.78 42.93 7.93
CA SER A 28 27.38 44.11 8.61
C SER A 28 26.29 45.14 8.94
N TYR A 29 26.05 45.44 10.23
CA TYR A 29 26.20 46.79 10.80
C TYR A 29 25.91 46.77 12.32
N CYS A 30 26.83 47.40 13.05
CA CYS A 30 26.88 47.52 14.49
C CYS A 30 26.10 48.73 15.01
N ASP A 31 26.03 48.77 16.35
CA ASP A 31 25.90 49.94 17.24
C ASP A 31 24.49 50.39 17.63
N LEU A 32 24.17 50.16 18.92
CA LEU A 32 24.02 51.22 19.94
C LEU A 32 23.69 50.61 21.33
N LEU A 33 24.64 50.78 22.27
CA LEU A 33 24.49 50.69 23.74
C LEU A 33 23.87 52.02 24.28
N PRO A 34 23.58 52.26 25.60
CA PRO A 34 24.06 51.55 26.81
C PRO A 34 23.13 51.45 28.07
N HIS A 35 23.67 50.75 29.09
CA HIS A 35 23.50 50.88 30.56
C HIS A 35 22.23 50.39 31.30
N ARG A 36 22.38 49.43 32.24
CA ARG A 36 22.58 49.69 33.70
C ARG A 36 22.76 48.42 34.55
N HIS A 37 23.83 48.49 35.37
CA HIS A 37 24.13 47.95 36.70
C HIS A 37 23.99 46.46 37.09
N ARG A 38 25.15 45.97 37.53
CA ARG A 38 25.48 44.77 38.30
C ARG A 38 25.72 45.20 39.76
N LEU A 39 25.24 44.44 40.74
CA LEU A 39 25.77 44.45 42.10
C LEU A 39 25.98 43.00 42.57
N TYR A 40 27.18 42.76 43.07
CA TYR A 40 27.67 41.55 43.73
C TYR A 40 27.42 41.66 45.23
N LEU A 41 27.30 40.52 45.93
CA LEU A 41 27.75 40.38 47.31
C LEU A 41 28.23 38.95 47.57
N THR A 42 29.30 38.89 48.35
CA THR A 42 30.28 37.82 48.59
C THR A 42 30.15 37.23 50.01
N GLY A 43 30.71 36.04 50.24
CA GLY A 43 31.11 35.53 51.58
C GLY A 43 30.79 34.03 51.77
N SER A 44 31.76 33.11 51.66
CA SER A 44 32.77 32.65 52.65
C SER A 44 32.26 31.72 53.77
N ALA A 45 32.64 30.44 53.62
CA ALA A 45 33.07 29.41 54.58
C ALA A 45 32.72 29.48 56.09
N MET A 46 32.29 28.34 56.66
CA MET A 46 32.92 27.74 57.85
C MET A 46 32.46 26.30 58.13
N LEU A 47 33.42 25.46 58.51
CA LEU A 47 33.29 24.10 59.08
C LEU A 47 32.73 24.14 60.50
N ALA A 48 31.96 23.12 60.90
CA ALA A 48 31.82 22.72 62.30
C ALA A 48 31.53 21.21 62.46
N LEU A 49 32.39 20.56 63.25
CA LEU A 49 32.30 19.19 63.75
C LEU A 49 31.24 19.08 64.87
N SER A 50 30.57 17.91 65.00
CA SER A 50 30.47 17.19 66.27
C SER A 50 29.82 15.79 66.15
N ARG A 51 30.59 14.79 66.63
CA ARG A 51 30.23 13.62 67.47
C ARG A 51 28.74 13.24 67.51
N GLY A 52 28.27 12.03 67.22
CA GLY A 52 28.83 10.68 67.36
C GLY A 52 27.88 9.84 68.22
N LEU A 53 27.43 8.67 67.76
CA LEU A 53 27.11 7.52 68.63
C LEU A 53 26.89 6.24 67.81
N VAL A 54 27.49 5.20 68.35
CA VAL A 54 27.65 3.82 67.91
C VAL A 54 26.34 3.05 67.93
N SER A 55 26.08 2.18 66.95
CA SER A 55 25.64 0.82 67.27
C SER A 55 25.98 -0.19 66.16
N HIS A 56 26.46 -1.30 66.67
CA HIS A 56 26.99 -2.49 66.05
C HIS A 56 25.82 -3.34 65.53
N LEU A 57 25.78 -3.69 64.24
CA LEU A 57 25.06 -4.88 63.79
C LEU A 57 25.88 -5.62 62.72
N GLN A 58 26.18 -6.85 63.09
CA GLN A 58 27.00 -7.83 62.40
C GLN A 58 26.08 -8.73 61.56
N ARG A 59 26.63 -9.29 60.47
CA ARG A 59 26.06 -10.36 59.60
C ARG A 59 24.97 -9.83 58.64
N VAL A 60 24.94 -10.16 57.34
CA VAL A 60 25.21 -11.42 56.63
C VAL A 60 25.67 -11.06 55.22
N ALA A 61 26.78 -11.63 54.76
CA ALA A 61 27.09 -11.65 53.34
C ALA A 61 26.06 -12.56 52.65
N VAL A 62 25.13 -11.96 51.90
CA VAL A 62 24.18 -12.72 51.10
C VAL A 62 24.91 -13.15 49.84
N ASP A 63 25.04 -14.47 49.71
CA ASP A 63 25.50 -15.17 48.53
C ASP A 63 24.87 -14.61 47.25
N SER A 64 25.71 -14.48 46.22
CA SER A 64 25.32 -14.25 44.84
C SER A 64 24.19 -15.19 44.42
N PRO A 65 23.10 -14.71 43.79
CA PRO A 65 22.13 -15.62 43.22
C PRO A 65 22.76 -16.31 42.00
N SER A 66 22.99 -17.61 42.13
CA SER A 66 23.24 -18.53 41.02
C SER A 66 22.17 -18.35 39.92
N PRO A 67 22.54 -18.49 38.63
CA PRO A 67 21.59 -18.29 37.54
C PRO A 67 20.50 -19.34 37.66
N LEU A 68 19.24 -18.87 37.69
CA LEU A 68 18.07 -19.73 37.54
C LEU A 68 18.27 -20.56 36.27
N ARG A 69 18.33 -21.88 36.45
CA ARG A 69 18.25 -22.86 35.38
C ARG A 69 16.90 -22.62 34.69
N PHE A 70 16.94 -21.89 33.59
CA PHE A 70 15.92 -21.91 32.58
C PHE A 70 15.82 -23.38 32.16
N LEU A 71 14.77 -24.07 32.61
CA LEU A 71 14.42 -25.37 32.05
C LEU A 71 14.23 -25.13 30.56
N SER A 72 15.21 -25.61 29.80
CA SER A 72 15.15 -25.74 28.36
C SER A 72 13.99 -26.68 28.06
N SER A 73 12.80 -26.12 27.88
CA SER A 73 11.81 -26.75 27.04
C SER A 73 12.33 -26.65 25.60
N ASP A 74 13.26 -27.54 25.27
CA ASP A 74 13.63 -27.88 23.89
C ASP A 74 12.45 -28.61 23.23
N ALA A 75 11.29 -27.97 23.20
CA ALA A 75 10.29 -28.24 22.20
C ALA A 75 10.78 -27.50 20.96
N ALA A 76 11.68 -28.15 20.23
CA ALA A 76 12.09 -27.73 18.90
C ALA A 76 10.82 -27.60 18.04
N ILE A 77 10.29 -26.37 17.95
CA ILE A 77 9.41 -26.00 16.85
C ILE A 77 10.29 -26.17 15.63
N GLN A 78 10.11 -27.29 14.91
CA GLN A 78 10.65 -27.45 13.58
C GLN A 78 10.08 -26.30 12.77
N THR A 79 10.83 -25.21 12.64
CA THR A 79 10.53 -24.17 11.65
C THR A 79 10.58 -24.89 10.32
N ARG A 80 9.39 -25.20 9.76
CA ARG A 80 9.26 -25.74 8.41
C ARG A 80 10.08 -24.82 7.51
N VAL A 81 11.15 -25.34 6.92
CA VAL A 81 11.93 -24.59 5.94
C VAL A 81 11.03 -24.44 4.72
N ILE A 82 10.58 -23.22 4.45
CA ILE A 82 9.71 -22.93 3.31
C ILE A 82 10.63 -22.68 2.12
N ASP A 83 10.79 -23.71 1.29
CA ASP A 83 11.59 -23.59 0.08
C ASP A 83 10.78 -22.92 -1.04
N PRO A 84 11.32 -21.90 -1.72
CA PRO A 84 10.68 -21.29 -2.88
C PRO A 84 10.87 -22.21 -4.10
N ARG A 85 10.00 -23.21 -4.27
CA ARG A 85 10.03 -24.09 -5.44
C ARG A 85 8.84 -23.78 -6.35
N PRO A 86 9.03 -23.70 -7.68
CA PRO A 86 7.92 -23.62 -8.61
C PRO A 86 7.11 -24.91 -8.54
N GLY A 87 5.79 -24.77 -8.52
CA GLY A 87 4.84 -25.88 -8.43
C GLY A 87 3.64 -25.67 -9.35
N VAL A 88 2.75 -26.65 -9.38
CA VAL A 88 1.48 -26.55 -10.11
C VAL A 88 0.37 -26.21 -9.12
N MET A 89 -0.45 -25.23 -9.46
CA MET A 89 -1.57 -24.79 -8.62
C MET A 89 -2.69 -25.84 -8.62
N THR A 90 -3.23 -26.20 -7.45
CA THR A 90 -4.42 -27.07 -7.38
C THR A 90 -5.71 -26.24 -7.41
N PRO A 91 -6.88 -26.82 -7.71
CA PRO A 91 -8.15 -26.07 -7.78
C PRO A 91 -8.58 -25.38 -6.47
N ASN A 92 -8.08 -25.86 -5.34
CA ASN A 92 -8.35 -25.32 -4.00
C ASN A 92 -7.25 -24.37 -3.52
N SER A 93 -6.12 -24.34 -4.21
CA SER A 93 -4.97 -23.50 -3.88
C SER A 93 -5.30 -22.03 -4.08
N LYS A 94 -4.73 -21.18 -3.23
CA LYS A 94 -4.87 -19.74 -3.30
C LYS A 94 -3.51 -19.08 -3.13
N ARG A 95 -3.00 -18.51 -4.22
CA ARG A 95 -1.75 -17.75 -4.24
C ARG A 95 -1.89 -16.37 -3.60
N THR A 96 -0.74 -15.74 -3.39
CA THR A 96 -0.64 -14.38 -2.86
C THR A 96 -1.23 -13.34 -3.81
N GLY A 97 -1.60 -12.20 -3.24
CA GLY A 97 -1.85 -10.98 -4.00
C GLY A 97 -0.62 -10.09 -4.07
N LEU A 98 -0.76 -8.96 -4.77
CA LEU A 98 0.25 -7.90 -4.82
C LEU A 98 -0.32 -6.59 -4.28
N ILE A 99 0.56 -5.72 -3.81
CA ILE A 99 0.24 -4.32 -3.54
C ILE A 99 0.78 -3.50 -4.70
N ALA A 100 0.01 -2.55 -5.19
CA ALA A 100 0.42 -1.63 -6.25
C ALA A 100 -0.01 -0.21 -5.92
N VAL A 101 0.55 0.75 -6.64
CA VAL A 101 0.20 2.17 -6.60
C VAL A 101 -0.54 2.51 -7.89
N LYS A 102 -1.70 3.16 -7.77
CA LYS A 102 -2.43 3.63 -8.95
C LYS A 102 -1.73 4.85 -9.56
N CYS A 103 -1.13 4.72 -10.75
CA CYS A 103 -0.41 5.81 -11.40
C CYS A 103 -1.33 6.77 -12.17
N GLY A 104 -2.42 6.27 -12.74
CA GLY A 104 -3.31 7.08 -13.56
C GLY A 104 -4.15 6.26 -14.52
N MET A 105 -4.83 6.96 -15.42
CA MET A 105 -5.64 6.33 -16.47
C MET A 105 -5.18 6.85 -17.82
N SER A 106 -5.22 5.96 -18.80
CA SER A 106 -4.99 6.27 -20.21
C SER A 106 -6.02 5.50 -21.06
N ALA A 107 -5.97 5.68 -22.37
CA ALA A 107 -6.71 4.85 -23.31
C ALA A 107 -5.72 4.22 -24.29
N LEU A 108 -5.88 2.92 -24.54
CA LEU A 108 -5.17 2.23 -25.62
C LEU A 108 -6.18 1.86 -26.70
N TRP A 109 -5.68 1.70 -27.91
CA TRP A 109 -6.43 1.16 -29.03
C TRP A 109 -6.09 -0.29 -29.19
N ASP A 110 -7.12 -1.09 -29.40
CA ASP A 110 -6.99 -2.51 -29.66
C ASP A 110 -6.65 -2.79 -31.13
N LYS A 111 -6.29 -4.04 -31.44
CA LYS A 111 -6.07 -4.50 -32.81
C LYS A 111 -7.28 -4.30 -33.72
N TRP A 112 -8.49 -4.36 -33.16
CA TRP A 112 -9.76 -4.16 -33.86
C TRP A 112 -10.20 -2.68 -33.94
N GLY A 113 -9.35 -1.74 -33.49
CA GLY A 113 -9.72 -0.33 -33.47
C GLY A 113 -10.72 0.05 -32.37
N ALA A 114 -10.95 -0.81 -31.37
CA ALA A 114 -11.72 -0.44 -30.17
C ALA A 114 -10.87 0.43 -29.23
N ARG A 115 -11.44 1.53 -28.71
CA ARG A 115 -10.80 2.34 -27.66
C ARG A 115 -11.07 1.74 -26.29
N ILE A 116 -10.02 1.27 -25.61
CA ILE A 116 -10.12 0.63 -24.29
C ILE A 116 -9.62 1.60 -23.20
N PRO A 117 -10.46 1.94 -22.19
CA PRO A 117 -10.01 2.70 -21.03
C PRO A 117 -9.18 1.80 -20.12
N ILE A 118 -7.99 2.27 -19.72
CA ILE A 118 -7.04 1.48 -18.96
C ILE A 118 -6.52 2.26 -17.76
N THR A 119 -6.40 1.57 -16.63
CA THR A 119 -5.71 2.08 -15.44
C THR A 119 -4.30 1.47 -15.37
N VAL A 120 -3.30 2.33 -15.12
CA VAL A 120 -1.91 1.90 -14.91
C VAL A 120 -1.65 1.71 -13.42
N LEU A 121 -1.16 0.55 -13.04
CA LEU A 121 -0.77 0.17 -11.69
C LEU A 121 0.72 -0.11 -11.65
N TRP A 122 1.43 0.49 -10.71
CA TRP A 122 2.86 0.28 -10.50
C TRP A 122 3.09 -0.57 -9.25
N VAL A 123 3.82 -1.67 -9.42
CA VAL A 123 4.24 -2.52 -8.31
C VAL A 123 5.59 -2.02 -7.82
N ASP A 124 5.58 -1.39 -6.64
CA ASP A 124 6.74 -0.76 -6.03
C ASP A 124 7.34 -1.71 -4.97
N ASP A 125 8.47 -2.34 -5.31
CA ASP A 125 9.28 -3.25 -4.49
C ASP A 125 8.47 -4.08 -3.48
N ASN A 126 7.64 -5.00 -3.97
CA ASN A 126 6.90 -5.90 -3.11
C ASN A 126 7.80 -6.99 -2.52
N ILE A 127 7.73 -7.18 -1.20
CA ILE A 127 8.49 -8.22 -0.50
C ILE A 127 7.62 -8.92 0.54
N VAL A 128 7.85 -10.20 0.75
CA VAL A 128 7.22 -10.95 1.86
C VAL A 128 7.88 -10.52 3.17
N SER A 129 7.12 -9.91 4.07
CA SER A 129 7.62 -9.41 5.36
C SER A 129 7.46 -10.39 6.51
N GLN A 130 6.38 -11.17 6.52
CA GLN A 130 6.11 -12.16 7.56
C GLN A 130 5.25 -13.28 7.01
N VAL A 131 5.55 -14.51 7.43
CA VAL A 131 4.73 -15.69 7.18
C VAL A 131 3.91 -16.02 8.41
N LYS A 132 2.60 -16.16 8.24
CA LYS A 132 1.66 -16.52 9.28
C LYS A 132 1.21 -17.96 9.07
N THR A 133 1.44 -18.80 10.08
CA THR A 133 1.11 -20.23 10.04
C THR A 133 -0.05 -20.54 10.98
N PRO A 134 -0.86 -21.57 10.66
CA PRO A 134 -2.01 -21.95 11.49
C PRO A 134 -1.60 -22.39 12.90
N GLU A 135 -0.42 -22.98 13.06
CA GLU A 135 0.10 -23.44 14.36
C GLU A 135 0.34 -22.28 15.34
N LYS A 136 0.74 -21.10 14.86
CA LYS A 136 1.05 -19.94 15.70
C LYS A 136 -0.09 -18.93 15.79
N GLU A 137 -0.75 -18.63 14.66
CA GLU A 137 -1.73 -17.55 14.55
C GLU A 137 -3.17 -18.04 14.29
N GLY A 138 -3.37 -19.32 14.04
CA GLY A 138 -4.68 -19.91 13.75
C GLY A 138 -5.15 -19.75 12.30
N PHE A 139 -4.35 -19.15 11.42
CA PHE A 139 -4.64 -19.05 9.98
C PHE A 139 -3.37 -18.94 9.14
N CYS A 140 -3.49 -19.26 7.84
CA CYS A 140 -2.40 -19.15 6.88
C CYS A 140 -2.51 -17.83 6.09
N ALA A 141 -1.48 -16.99 6.18
CA ALA A 141 -1.42 -15.74 5.45
C ALA A 141 0.01 -15.29 5.20
N LEU A 142 0.20 -14.54 4.11
CA LEU A 142 1.46 -13.87 3.81
C LEU A 142 1.28 -12.36 3.97
N GLN A 143 2.11 -11.76 4.81
CA GLN A 143 2.21 -10.32 4.93
C GLN A 143 3.18 -9.81 3.87
N ILE A 144 2.70 -8.88 3.04
CA ILE A 144 3.47 -8.28 1.96
C ILE A 144 3.67 -6.81 2.27
N GLY A 145 4.91 -6.34 2.10
CA GLY A 145 5.29 -4.94 2.19
C GLY A 145 5.57 -4.34 0.82
N CYS A 146 5.13 -3.10 0.62
CA CYS A 146 5.26 -2.35 -0.63
C CYS A 146 5.81 -0.95 -0.40
N GLY A 147 6.65 -0.53 -1.35
CA GLY A 147 7.30 0.77 -1.45
C GLY A 147 8.30 1.05 -0.35
N GLN A 148 9.13 2.07 -0.53
CA GLN A 148 10.23 2.36 0.39
C GLN A 148 9.87 3.46 1.40
N LYS A 149 10.36 3.34 2.64
CA LYS A 149 10.17 4.36 3.67
C LYS A 149 11.39 4.45 4.60
N LYS A 150 11.86 5.67 4.86
CA LYS A 150 12.99 5.93 5.77
C LYS A 150 12.59 5.70 7.23
N ASP A 151 13.53 5.26 8.07
CA ASP A 151 13.34 4.98 9.51
C ASP A 151 12.64 6.12 10.24
N LYS A 152 13.04 7.38 9.97
CA LYS A 152 12.48 8.57 10.62
C LYS A 152 10.98 8.80 10.39
N HIS A 153 10.39 8.16 9.38
CA HIS A 153 8.96 8.27 9.08
C HIS A 153 8.16 7.09 9.63
N LEU A 154 8.82 6.08 10.19
CA LEU A 154 8.19 4.90 10.79
C LEU A 154 8.14 5.03 12.32
N THR A 155 7.18 4.34 12.91
CA THR A 155 7.11 4.23 14.36
C THR A 155 8.13 3.19 14.86
N LYS A 156 8.64 3.36 16.09
CA LYS A 156 9.59 2.42 16.70
C LYS A 156 9.16 0.93 16.63
N PRO A 157 7.89 0.55 16.90
CA PRO A 157 7.46 -0.85 16.77
C PRO A 157 7.51 -1.36 15.33
N GLU A 158 7.15 -0.55 14.34
CA GLU A 158 7.25 -0.95 12.92
C GLU A 158 8.71 -1.21 12.54
N VAL A 159 9.64 -0.37 12.99
CA VAL A 159 11.08 -0.56 12.75
C VAL A 159 11.57 -1.84 13.44
N GLY A 160 11.15 -2.09 14.68
CA GLY A 160 11.47 -3.33 15.40
C GLY A 160 10.97 -4.58 14.67
N HIS A 161 9.74 -4.52 14.12
CA HIS A 161 9.14 -5.59 13.33
C HIS A 161 9.98 -5.92 12.09
N PHE A 162 10.33 -4.93 11.28
CA PHE A 162 11.14 -5.15 10.08
C PHE A 162 12.55 -5.66 10.40
N ARG A 163 13.18 -5.16 11.47
CA ARG A 163 14.49 -5.62 11.93
C ARG A 163 14.47 -7.07 12.42
N ALA A 164 13.42 -7.48 13.14
CA ALA A 164 13.26 -8.86 13.58
C ALA A 164 13.12 -9.83 12.41
N GLN A 165 12.51 -9.40 11.31
CA GLN A 165 12.33 -10.21 10.10
C GLN A 165 13.51 -10.11 9.11
N GLY A 166 14.44 -9.17 9.31
CA GLY A 166 15.56 -8.95 8.39
C GLY A 166 15.15 -8.36 7.03
N VAL A 167 13.99 -7.70 6.95
CA VAL A 167 13.41 -7.20 5.69
C VAL A 167 13.57 -5.68 5.58
N PRO A 168 13.82 -5.12 4.39
CA PRO A 168 13.86 -3.68 4.17
C PRO A 168 12.56 -2.98 4.60
N LEU A 169 12.67 -1.74 5.05
CA LEU A 169 11.55 -0.95 5.54
C LEU A 169 10.57 -0.59 4.41
N LYS A 170 9.28 -0.94 4.60
CA LYS A 170 8.25 -0.73 3.60
C LYS A 170 7.23 0.35 3.98
N ARG A 171 6.63 1.00 2.98
CA ARG A 171 5.65 2.08 3.17
C ARG A 171 4.26 1.57 3.54
N LYS A 172 3.83 0.44 2.98
CA LYS A 172 2.51 -0.15 3.26
C LYS A 172 2.63 -1.67 3.45
N LEU A 173 2.02 -2.17 4.52
CA LEU A 173 1.86 -3.61 4.77
C LEU A 173 0.42 -4.04 4.51
N ARG A 174 0.24 -5.23 3.93
CA ARG A 174 -1.07 -5.89 3.80
C ARG A 174 -0.91 -7.40 3.88
N GLU A 175 -1.86 -8.05 4.55
CA GLU A 175 -1.95 -9.50 4.64
C GLU A 175 -2.84 -10.06 3.54
N PHE A 176 -2.39 -11.17 2.95
CA PHE A 176 -3.14 -11.95 1.98
C PHE A 176 -3.33 -13.37 2.54
N PRO A 177 -4.58 -13.81 2.74
CA PRO A 177 -4.86 -15.17 3.15
C PRO A 177 -4.56 -16.11 1.98
N VAL A 178 -3.68 -17.08 2.22
CA VAL A 178 -3.18 -18.05 1.25
C VAL A 178 -3.35 -19.47 1.79
N THR A 179 -3.19 -20.45 0.92
CA THR A 179 -3.14 -21.86 1.28
C THR A 179 -1.69 -22.28 1.64
N GLU A 180 -1.52 -23.39 2.36
CA GLU A 180 -0.21 -23.83 2.87
C GLU A 180 0.80 -24.17 1.76
N ASP A 181 0.32 -24.61 0.61
CA ASP A 181 1.09 -24.89 -0.60
C ASP A 181 1.61 -23.63 -1.31
N ALA A 182 0.99 -22.47 -1.04
CA ALA A 182 1.36 -21.19 -1.64
C ALA A 182 2.21 -20.31 -0.70
N LEU A 183 2.82 -20.92 0.31
CA LEU A 183 3.70 -20.24 1.25
C LEU A 183 5.03 -19.87 0.60
N LEU A 184 5.53 -18.68 0.94
CA LEU A 184 6.78 -18.12 0.45
C LEU A 184 7.68 -17.78 1.62
N PRO A 185 9.01 -17.92 1.49
CA PRO A 185 9.92 -17.50 2.55
C PRO A 185 9.90 -15.98 2.72
N VAL A 186 10.18 -15.54 3.95
CA VAL A 186 10.37 -14.12 4.26
C VAL A 186 11.53 -13.58 3.43
N GLY A 187 11.39 -12.37 2.89
CA GLY A 187 12.40 -11.74 2.03
C GLY A 187 12.21 -11.99 0.53
N THR A 188 11.29 -12.87 0.12
CA THR A 188 11.01 -13.11 -1.30
C THR A 188 10.44 -11.86 -1.96
N SER A 189 11.07 -11.39 -3.05
CA SER A 189 10.59 -10.28 -3.87
C SER A 189 9.50 -10.72 -4.84
N LEU A 190 8.47 -9.89 -5.03
CA LEU A 190 7.34 -10.18 -5.91
C LEU A 190 7.22 -9.18 -7.05
N ASN A 191 7.30 -9.69 -8.28
CA ASN A 191 7.24 -8.89 -9.51
C ASN A 191 5.85 -8.92 -10.14
N VAL A 192 5.61 -8.05 -11.12
CA VAL A 192 4.31 -7.99 -11.84
C VAL A 192 4.00 -9.27 -12.61
N ARG A 193 5.03 -10.00 -13.05
CA ARG A 193 4.91 -11.32 -13.71
C ARG A 193 4.26 -12.41 -12.86
N HIS A 194 4.00 -12.14 -11.58
CA HIS A 194 3.06 -12.94 -10.79
C HIS A 194 1.69 -13.10 -11.49
N PHE A 195 1.30 -12.10 -12.25
CA PHE A 195 0.10 -12.08 -13.05
C PHE A 195 0.42 -12.33 -14.53
N VAL A 196 -0.50 -12.97 -15.23
CA VAL A 196 -0.41 -13.27 -16.67
C VAL A 196 -1.39 -12.38 -17.42
N PRO A 197 -1.01 -11.76 -18.56
CA PRO A 197 -1.96 -10.99 -19.35
C PRO A 197 -3.10 -11.88 -19.85
N GLY A 198 -4.34 -11.37 -19.85
CA GLY A 198 -5.54 -12.14 -20.17
C GLY A 198 -6.29 -12.69 -18.95
N GLN A 199 -5.63 -12.78 -17.79
CA GLN A 199 -6.29 -13.22 -16.57
C GLN A 199 -7.22 -12.13 -15.97
N TYR A 200 -8.15 -12.56 -15.12
CA TYR A 200 -8.99 -11.67 -14.30
C TYR A 200 -8.46 -11.50 -12.87
N VAL A 201 -8.52 -10.27 -12.37
CA VAL A 201 -8.08 -9.92 -11.02
C VAL A 201 -9.14 -9.14 -10.24
N ASP A 202 -9.14 -9.29 -8.92
CA ASP A 202 -9.92 -8.48 -8.00
C ASP A 202 -9.03 -7.37 -7.43
N ILE A 203 -9.46 -6.11 -7.56
CA ILE A 203 -8.69 -4.96 -7.09
C ILE A 203 -9.43 -4.25 -5.98
N THR A 204 -8.78 -4.18 -4.82
CA THR A 204 -9.30 -3.56 -3.61
C THR A 204 -8.55 -2.27 -3.32
N GLY A 205 -9.25 -1.19 -3.02
CA GLY A 205 -8.62 0.08 -2.70
C GLY A 205 -9.52 0.97 -1.85
N ILE A 206 -8.93 2.02 -1.30
CA ILE A 206 -9.67 3.06 -0.58
C ILE A 206 -10.22 4.04 -1.59
N THR A 207 -11.54 4.17 -1.63
CA THR A 207 -12.24 5.08 -2.55
C THR A 207 -11.93 6.54 -2.27
N LYS A 208 -12.04 7.40 -3.29
CA LYS A 208 -11.89 8.86 -3.13
C LYS A 208 -12.93 9.40 -2.14
N GLY A 209 -12.47 10.09 -1.10
CA GLY A 209 -13.34 10.76 -0.13
C GLY A 209 -14.05 11.95 -0.77
N LYS A 210 -15.33 12.12 -0.46
CA LYS A 210 -16.15 13.27 -0.87
C LYS A 210 -16.61 14.11 0.33
N GLY A 211 -16.21 13.78 1.57
CA GLY A 211 -16.68 14.49 2.77
C GLY A 211 -18.15 14.19 3.09
N PHE A 212 -18.83 15.11 3.78
CA PHE A 212 -20.26 14.99 4.09
C PHE A 212 -21.10 15.30 2.85
N GLN A 213 -21.94 14.37 2.43
CA GLN A 213 -22.76 14.48 1.22
C GLN A 213 -24.25 14.35 1.55
N GLY A 214 -25.07 15.15 0.86
CA GLY A 214 -26.53 15.13 0.96
C GLY A 214 -27.15 13.83 0.42
N GLY A 215 -28.43 13.60 0.72
CA GLY A 215 -29.15 12.38 0.33
C GLY A 215 -29.18 12.13 -1.19
N MET A 216 -29.33 13.20 -1.99
CA MET A 216 -29.32 13.11 -3.45
C MET A 216 -28.00 12.53 -3.99
N LYS A 217 -26.86 13.07 -3.56
CA LYS A 217 -25.54 12.63 -4.07
C LYS A 217 -25.06 11.31 -3.46
N ARG A 218 -25.39 11.05 -2.18
CA ARG A 218 -24.95 9.84 -1.48
C ARG A 218 -25.75 8.60 -1.88
N HIS A 219 -27.06 8.75 -2.04
CA HIS A 219 -28.00 7.63 -2.24
C HIS A 219 -28.78 7.69 -3.55
N GLY A 220 -28.61 8.74 -4.36
CA GLY A 220 -29.33 8.90 -5.63
C GLY A 220 -30.80 9.30 -5.47
N PHE A 221 -31.18 9.95 -4.36
CA PHE A 221 -32.56 10.41 -4.15
C PHE A 221 -32.96 11.49 -5.16
N LYS A 222 -34.21 11.44 -5.63
CA LYS A 222 -34.82 12.51 -6.42
C LYS A 222 -35.06 13.74 -5.54
N GLY A 223 -35.02 14.91 -6.16
CA GLY A 223 -35.39 16.17 -5.50
C GLY A 223 -36.89 16.46 -5.62
N MET A 224 -37.35 17.48 -4.89
CA MET A 224 -38.71 18.04 -5.05
C MET A 224 -38.76 18.98 -6.27
N PRO A 225 -39.95 19.27 -6.83
CA PRO A 225 -40.09 20.20 -7.95
C PRO A 225 -39.44 21.56 -7.64
N ALA A 226 -38.87 22.20 -8.66
CA ALA A 226 -38.18 23.47 -8.51
C ALA A 226 -39.12 24.68 -8.57
N SER A 227 -40.14 24.66 -9.45
CA SER A 227 -40.95 25.82 -9.82
C SER A 227 -42.39 25.82 -9.26
N HIS A 228 -42.94 24.65 -8.91
CA HIS A 228 -44.35 24.53 -8.49
C HIS A 228 -44.54 24.77 -6.98
N GLY A 229 -44.09 25.92 -6.48
CA GLY A 229 -44.38 26.37 -5.11
C GLY A 229 -43.67 25.62 -3.98
N ALA A 230 -42.64 24.82 -4.28
CA ALA A 230 -41.86 24.13 -3.24
C ALA A 230 -41.02 25.13 -2.44
N SER A 231 -41.28 25.26 -1.15
CA SER A 231 -40.53 26.13 -0.25
C SER A 231 -39.34 25.38 0.38
N LEU A 232 -38.11 25.79 0.03
CA LEU A 232 -36.82 25.39 0.65
C LEU A 232 -36.48 23.88 0.65
N SER A 233 -37.34 23.02 0.12
CA SER A 233 -37.26 21.56 0.24
C SER A 233 -36.72 20.85 -1.00
N HIS A 234 -36.24 21.57 -2.02
CA HIS A 234 -35.79 21.03 -3.30
C HIS A 234 -34.78 19.89 -3.19
N ARG A 235 -33.91 19.92 -2.18
CA ARG A 235 -32.86 18.91 -1.92
C ARG A 235 -33.04 18.13 -0.62
N SER A 236 -34.23 18.23 -0.01
CA SER A 236 -34.57 17.46 1.18
C SER A 236 -34.67 15.96 0.87
N ILE A 237 -34.55 15.10 1.89
CA ILE A 237 -34.63 13.64 1.74
C ILE A 237 -36.06 13.11 1.75
N GLY A 238 -37.06 13.97 1.93
CA GLY A 238 -38.46 13.59 2.12
C GLY A 238 -38.71 12.91 3.47
N SER A 239 -39.80 12.14 3.54
CA SER A 239 -40.19 11.46 4.78
C SER A 239 -39.21 10.34 5.17
N THR A 240 -38.85 10.32 6.45
CA THR A 240 -37.90 9.33 7.00
C THR A 240 -38.61 8.14 7.65
N GLY A 241 -39.87 8.29 8.09
CA GLY A 241 -40.60 7.27 8.84
C GLY A 241 -42.13 7.35 8.70
N GLN A 242 -42.82 6.45 9.38
CA GLN A 242 -44.28 6.39 9.48
C GLN A 242 -44.74 6.99 10.83
N ARG A 243 -46.04 7.30 10.95
CA ARG A 243 -46.62 7.97 12.13
C ARG A 243 -46.70 7.07 13.36
N ASP A 244 -47.54 6.03 13.33
CA ASP A 244 -47.97 5.32 14.54
C ASP A 244 -47.09 4.10 14.84
N THR A 245 -47.23 3.01 14.10
CA THR A 245 -46.28 1.88 14.12
C THR A 245 -45.31 2.07 12.96
N PRO A 246 -43.96 2.08 13.15
CA PRO A 246 -43.14 1.63 14.29
C PRO A 246 -42.69 2.71 15.31
N GLY A 247 -43.18 3.96 15.21
CA GLY A 247 -42.82 5.06 16.14
C GLY A 247 -41.34 5.48 16.16
N ARG A 248 -40.52 4.96 15.24
CA ARG A 248 -39.08 5.27 15.14
C ARG A 248 -38.57 5.10 13.71
N VAL A 249 -37.40 5.67 13.43
CA VAL A 249 -36.70 5.43 12.18
C VAL A 249 -35.99 4.06 12.23
N PHE A 250 -36.18 3.24 11.19
CA PHE A 250 -35.51 1.94 11.10
C PHE A 250 -33.97 2.09 11.00
N LYS A 251 -33.24 1.15 11.60
CA LYS A 251 -31.79 1.06 11.47
C LYS A 251 -31.43 0.80 9.99
N GLY A 252 -30.35 1.42 9.51
CA GLY A 252 -29.95 1.32 8.10
C GLY A 252 -30.74 2.22 7.14
N LYS A 253 -31.64 3.08 7.63
CA LYS A 253 -32.29 4.10 6.80
C LYS A 253 -31.25 4.99 6.12
N LYS A 254 -31.38 5.13 4.80
CA LYS A 254 -30.51 5.97 3.97
C LYS A 254 -30.65 7.45 4.34
N MET A 255 -29.56 8.03 4.82
CA MET A 255 -29.48 9.43 5.28
C MET A 255 -28.22 10.13 4.72
N PRO A 256 -28.17 11.48 4.69
CA PRO A 256 -26.94 12.21 4.37
C PRO A 256 -25.81 11.82 5.33
N GLY A 257 -24.56 12.00 4.90
CA GLY A 257 -23.41 11.63 5.71
C GLY A 257 -22.11 11.54 4.92
N ARG A 258 -21.06 11.07 5.57
CA ARG A 258 -19.75 10.87 4.94
C ARG A 258 -19.88 9.90 3.75
N MET A 259 -19.31 10.29 2.62
CA MET A 259 -19.28 9.49 1.39
C MET A 259 -17.83 9.31 0.93
N GLY A 260 -17.45 8.07 0.64
CA GLY A 260 -16.11 7.71 0.18
C GLY A 260 -15.07 7.67 1.30
N GLY A 261 -13.84 7.26 0.94
CA GLY A 261 -12.84 6.86 1.93
C GLY A 261 -13.08 5.45 2.48
N ASP A 262 -14.06 4.74 1.94
CA ASP A 262 -14.36 3.35 2.28
C ASP A 262 -13.50 2.42 1.41
N GLN A 263 -13.15 1.25 1.97
CA GLN A 263 -12.52 0.17 1.21
C GLN A 263 -13.56 -0.49 0.31
N ARG A 264 -13.27 -0.55 -0.99
CA ARG A 264 -14.11 -1.21 -1.99
C ARG A 264 -13.26 -2.09 -2.89
N THR A 265 -13.89 -3.15 -3.39
CA THR A 265 -13.29 -4.10 -4.32
C THR A 265 -14.05 -4.05 -5.64
N VAL A 266 -13.32 -3.83 -6.73
CA VAL A 266 -13.83 -4.06 -8.08
C VAL A 266 -13.39 -5.46 -8.47
N LYS A 267 -14.35 -6.29 -8.86
CA LYS A 267 -14.14 -7.71 -9.17
C LYS A 267 -13.98 -7.92 -10.67
N ASN A 268 -13.38 -9.04 -11.06
CA ASN A 268 -13.27 -9.51 -12.44
C ASN A 268 -12.71 -8.42 -13.39
N VAL A 269 -11.57 -7.85 -13.00
CA VAL A 269 -10.92 -6.82 -13.82
C VAL A 269 -9.89 -7.48 -14.71
N TRP A 270 -10.00 -7.29 -16.03
CA TRP A 270 -9.13 -7.91 -17.03
C TRP A 270 -7.73 -7.26 -17.03
N VAL A 271 -6.68 -8.07 -16.98
CA VAL A 271 -5.27 -7.63 -17.15
C VAL A 271 -4.90 -7.56 -18.63
N TYR A 272 -4.70 -6.35 -19.15
CA TYR A 272 -4.51 -6.14 -20.60
C TYR A 272 -3.05 -6.27 -21.03
N LYS A 273 -2.13 -5.66 -20.27
CA LYS A 273 -0.70 -5.62 -20.58
C LYS A 273 0.11 -5.63 -19.30
N ILE A 274 1.29 -6.21 -19.34
CA ILE A 274 2.28 -6.23 -18.26
C ILE A 274 3.63 -5.80 -18.82
N ASP A 275 4.32 -4.91 -18.11
CA ASP A 275 5.66 -4.46 -18.43
C ASP A 275 6.57 -4.81 -17.25
N PRO A 276 7.32 -5.91 -17.36
CA PRO A 276 8.17 -6.39 -16.28
C PRO A 276 9.37 -5.47 -16.01
N ALA A 277 9.94 -4.82 -17.02
CA ALA A 277 11.10 -3.95 -16.86
C ALA A 277 10.80 -2.75 -15.93
N ARG A 278 9.58 -2.21 -16.03
CA ARG A 278 9.13 -1.08 -15.21
C ARG A 278 8.25 -1.48 -14.03
N ASN A 279 7.97 -2.78 -13.87
CA ASN A 279 6.98 -3.30 -12.93
C ASN A 279 5.61 -2.57 -13.04
N LEU A 280 5.11 -2.42 -14.27
CA LEU A 280 3.80 -1.82 -14.55
C LEU A 280 2.79 -2.88 -15.03
N MET A 281 1.54 -2.70 -14.61
CA MET A 281 0.40 -3.47 -15.06
C MET A 281 -0.71 -2.55 -15.57
N TRP A 282 -1.25 -2.87 -16.73
CA TRP A 282 -2.38 -2.18 -17.34
C TRP A 282 -3.63 -3.03 -17.18
N VAL A 283 -4.64 -2.45 -16.54
CA VAL A 283 -5.89 -3.13 -16.25
C VAL A 283 -7.03 -2.41 -16.97
N LYS A 284 -7.93 -3.16 -17.58
CA LYS A 284 -9.11 -2.62 -18.29
C LYS A 284 -10.08 -2.00 -17.29
N GLY A 285 -10.46 -0.75 -17.52
CA GLY A 285 -11.49 -0.06 -16.75
C GLY A 285 -10.98 0.69 -15.52
N GLN A 286 -11.82 0.74 -14.49
CA GLN A 286 -11.67 1.64 -13.35
C GLN A 286 -11.19 0.93 -12.09
N VAL A 287 -10.25 1.57 -11.38
CA VAL A 287 -9.73 1.10 -10.10
C VAL A 287 -10.11 2.08 -8.98
N PRO A 288 -10.56 1.63 -7.81
CA PRO A 288 -10.92 2.50 -6.70
C PRO A 288 -9.72 3.28 -6.18
N GLY A 289 -9.94 4.57 -5.89
CA GLY A 289 -8.95 5.43 -5.25
C GLY A 289 -8.37 6.54 -6.14
N ALA A 290 -7.64 7.44 -5.50
CA ALA A 290 -6.91 8.51 -6.15
C ALA A 290 -5.60 8.00 -6.78
N THR A 291 -5.07 8.78 -7.71
CA THR A 291 -3.71 8.59 -8.22
C THR A 291 -2.72 8.71 -7.05
N GLY A 292 -1.74 7.81 -6.98
CA GLY A 292 -0.76 7.70 -5.89
C GLY A 292 -1.22 6.88 -4.68
N ASN A 293 -2.50 6.44 -4.64
CA ASN A 293 -2.97 5.56 -3.57
C ASN A 293 -2.57 4.11 -3.82
N PHE A 294 -2.36 3.39 -2.73
CA PHE A 294 -2.18 1.95 -2.75
C PHE A 294 -3.48 1.23 -3.08
N VAL A 295 -3.34 0.18 -3.88
CA VAL A 295 -4.38 -0.77 -4.24
C VAL A 295 -3.83 -2.17 -4.00
N PHE A 296 -4.72 -3.09 -3.66
CA PHE A 296 -4.41 -4.48 -3.37
C PHE A 296 -5.02 -5.32 -4.46
N ILE A 297 -4.19 -6.07 -5.16
CA ILE A 297 -4.59 -6.93 -6.27
C ILE A 297 -4.50 -8.36 -5.79
N LYS A 298 -5.51 -9.16 -6.08
CA LYS A 298 -5.51 -10.62 -5.88
C LYS A 298 -6.19 -11.26 -7.08
N ASP A 299 -6.09 -12.57 -7.21
CA ASP A 299 -6.83 -13.26 -8.26
C ASP A 299 -8.34 -13.10 -8.08
N ALA A 300 -9.04 -13.13 -9.20
CA ALA A 300 -10.49 -13.06 -9.22
C ALA A 300 -11.10 -14.29 -8.54
N VAL A 301 -12.13 -14.05 -7.73
CA VAL A 301 -12.83 -15.11 -6.98
C VAL A 301 -13.88 -15.81 -7.85
N TYR A 302 -14.51 -15.09 -8.79
CA TYR A 302 -15.61 -15.61 -9.60
C TYR A 302 -15.13 -16.14 -10.94
N GLU A 303 -14.40 -15.32 -11.69
CA GLU A 303 -13.74 -15.73 -12.93
C GLU A 303 -12.36 -16.28 -12.58
N LYS A 304 -12.31 -17.59 -12.27
CA LYS A 304 -11.06 -18.24 -11.90
C LYS A 304 -10.07 -18.17 -13.07
N PRO A 305 -8.80 -17.85 -12.81
CA PRO A 305 -7.78 -17.84 -13.85
C PRO A 305 -7.47 -19.26 -14.33
N ASP A 306 -7.03 -19.38 -15.57
CA ASP A 306 -6.58 -20.64 -16.14
C ASP A 306 -5.33 -21.15 -15.42
N ILE A 307 -5.50 -22.24 -14.68
CA ILE A 307 -4.52 -22.79 -13.74
C ILE A 307 -3.21 -23.15 -14.44
N SER A 308 -3.26 -23.61 -15.69
CA SER A 308 -2.11 -24.06 -16.47
C SER A 308 -1.14 -22.94 -16.85
N LEU A 309 -1.64 -21.71 -17.00
CA LEU A 309 -0.84 -20.57 -17.45
C LEU A 309 -0.19 -19.82 -16.28
N LEU A 310 -0.70 -19.99 -15.07
CA LEU A 310 -0.28 -19.20 -13.92
C LEU A 310 1.03 -19.70 -13.30
N PRO A 311 1.98 -18.80 -13.01
CA PRO A 311 3.12 -19.15 -12.18
C PRO A 311 2.67 -19.35 -10.74
N PHE A 312 3.05 -20.49 -10.15
CA PHE A 312 2.75 -20.86 -8.77
C PHE A 312 4.02 -21.34 -8.05
N PRO A 313 4.25 -20.97 -6.77
CA PRO A 313 3.45 -20.04 -5.94
C PRO A 313 3.51 -18.58 -6.42
N THR A 314 4.63 -18.19 -7.04
CA THR A 314 4.87 -16.88 -7.67
C THR A 314 5.83 -17.04 -8.84
N TYR A 315 5.99 -16.01 -9.67
CA TYR A 315 7.01 -16.01 -10.72
C TYR A 315 8.40 -15.75 -10.12
N PHE A 316 9.31 -16.71 -10.27
CA PHE A 316 10.73 -16.56 -9.95
C PHE A 316 11.47 -16.05 -11.17
N VAL A 317 12.28 -15.01 -10.99
CA VAL A 317 13.13 -14.49 -12.05
C VAL A 317 14.34 -15.43 -12.17
N PRO A 318 14.57 -16.07 -13.34
CA PRO A 318 15.78 -16.85 -13.54
C PRO A 318 17.00 -15.92 -13.58
N GLU A 319 18.15 -16.40 -13.10
CA GLU A 319 19.38 -15.59 -12.98
C GLU A 319 19.92 -15.10 -14.34
N ASP A 320 19.57 -15.80 -15.42
CA ASP A 320 20.04 -15.51 -16.79
C ASP A 320 19.21 -14.41 -17.50
N GLU A 321 18.09 -13.95 -16.93
CA GLU A 321 17.23 -12.95 -17.57
C GLU A 321 17.57 -11.50 -17.15
N ASP A 322 17.99 -10.69 -18.13
CA ASP A 322 18.17 -9.24 -17.95
C ASP A 322 16.83 -8.53 -17.72
N THR A 323 16.52 -8.16 -16.48
CA THR A 323 15.25 -7.55 -16.10
C THR A 323 14.93 -6.25 -16.83
N ASP A 324 15.97 -5.48 -17.18
CA ASP A 324 15.83 -4.12 -17.72
C ASP A 324 15.41 -4.11 -19.20
N ASN A 325 15.65 -5.21 -19.92
CA ASN A 325 15.42 -5.33 -21.37
C ASN A 325 14.19 -6.20 -21.71
N LEU A 326 13.37 -6.53 -20.73
CA LEU A 326 12.22 -7.39 -20.93
C LEU A 326 11.11 -6.67 -21.72
N LYS A 327 10.67 -7.31 -22.80
CA LYS A 327 9.56 -6.81 -23.61
C LYS A 327 8.24 -6.86 -22.84
N PRO A 328 7.34 -5.89 -23.08
CA PRO A 328 6.03 -5.93 -22.48
C PRO A 328 5.18 -7.07 -23.07
N LEU A 329 4.46 -7.76 -22.19
CA LEU A 329 3.53 -8.84 -22.55
C LEU A 329 2.13 -8.24 -22.69
N VAL A 330 1.45 -8.52 -23.80
CA VAL A 330 0.08 -8.06 -24.09
C VAL A 330 -0.83 -9.28 -24.15
N ALA A 331 -2.07 -9.13 -23.67
CA ALA A 331 -3.06 -10.19 -23.74
C ALA A 331 -3.44 -10.47 -25.19
N GLU A 332 -3.71 -11.74 -25.51
CA GLU A 332 -4.27 -12.10 -26.81
C GLU A 332 -5.79 -11.84 -26.78
N LEU A 333 -6.28 -10.99 -27.69
CA LEU A 333 -7.70 -10.62 -27.76
C LEU A 333 -8.55 -11.54 -28.65
N GLY A 334 -7.99 -12.68 -29.07
CA GLY A 334 -8.64 -13.66 -29.95
C GLY A 334 -8.71 -13.22 -31.42
N ASP A 335 -8.83 -14.14 -32.37
CA ASP A 335 -8.73 -13.84 -33.82
C ASP A 335 -10.02 -13.32 -34.46
N VAL A 336 -11.11 -13.31 -33.72
CA VAL A 336 -12.41 -12.88 -34.21
C VAL A 336 -12.66 -11.43 -33.82
N ASP A 337 -13.02 -10.60 -34.81
CA ASP A 337 -13.38 -9.19 -34.58
C ASP A 337 -14.73 -9.11 -33.86
N PRO A 338 -14.81 -8.57 -32.63
CA PRO A 338 -16.09 -8.39 -31.94
C PRO A 338 -17.08 -7.49 -32.70
N PHE A 339 -16.61 -6.64 -33.63
CA PHE A 339 -17.48 -5.81 -34.45
C PHE A 339 -18.02 -6.52 -35.69
N MET A 340 -17.40 -7.63 -36.13
CA MET A 340 -17.83 -8.39 -37.30
C MET A 340 -18.71 -9.60 -36.94
N VAL A 341 -18.80 -9.94 -35.64
CA VAL A 341 -19.69 -11.01 -35.13
C VAL A 341 -21.13 -10.51 -34.94
N ALA A 342 -21.35 -9.20 -35.03
CA ALA A 342 -22.67 -8.61 -34.95
C ALA A 342 -23.39 -8.70 -36.31
N ASP A 343 -23.70 -9.91 -36.75
CA ASP A 343 -24.68 -10.22 -37.82
C ASP A 343 -25.37 -11.56 -37.54
#